data_AF-A0A921N2F6-F1
#
_entry.id   AF-A0A921N2F6-F1
#
_cell.length_a   1.000
_cell.length_b   1.000
_cell.length_c   1.000
_cell.angle_alpha   90.00
_cell.angle_beta   90.00
_cell.angle_gamma   90.00
#
_symmetry.space_group_name_H-M   'P 1'
#
loop_
_entity.id
_entity.type
_entity.pdbx_description
1 polymer ?
#
loop_
_entity_poly.entity_id
_entity_poly.type
_entity_poly.pdbx_seq_one_letter_code
_entity_poly.pdbx_strand_id
1 'polypeptide(L)'
;MGCCSYSIGTIVDISDNINEEYKFITIAKIPGDIYTYTRLVYSKETIILDCEYKEISIDELNIGDTIVAFHSNAMTMSIPPQTSVFIIEVK
;
A
#
# COMPACT_ATOMS: atom_id res chain seq x y z
N MET A 1 -0.90 -11.94 18.95
CA MET A 1 -1.43 -11.74 17.58
C MET A 1 -1.88 -10.29 17.48
N GLY A 2 -0.92 -9.35 17.42
CA GLY A 2 -1.20 -7.93 17.69
C GLY A 2 -0.18 -6.97 17.11
N CYS A 3 0.29 -7.18 15.88
CA CYS A 3 1.32 -6.34 15.24
C CYS A 3 0.91 -5.78 13.87
N CYS A 4 -0.38 -5.55 13.65
CA CYS A 4 -0.88 -4.91 12.43
C CYS A 4 -1.33 -3.48 12.75
N SER A 5 -0.79 -2.51 12.02
CA SER A 5 -1.28 -1.13 11.95
C SER A 5 -2.08 -0.94 10.67
N TYR A 6 -2.80 0.17 10.56
CA TYR A 6 -3.43 0.58 9.32
C TYR A 6 -3.10 2.03 8.97
N SER A 7 -3.04 2.30 7.68
CA SER A 7 -2.87 3.63 7.11
C SER A 7 -3.95 3.88 6.07
N ILE A 8 -4.45 5.11 6.02
CA ILE A 8 -5.44 5.55 5.03
C ILE A 8 -4.77 6.60 4.15
N GLY A 9 -4.88 6.46 2.83
CA GLY A 9 -4.30 7.40 1.89
C GLY A 9 -4.71 7.15 0.45
N THR A 10 -4.34 8.08 -0.41
CA THR A 10 -4.53 7.99 -1.85
C THR A 10 -3.29 7.38 -2.49
N ILE A 11 -3.46 6.44 -3.41
CA ILE A 11 -2.36 5.89 -4.21
C ILE A 11 -1.80 7.00 -5.10
N VAL A 12 -0.51 7.28 -4.97
CA VAL A 12 0.20 8.30 -5.76
C VAL A 12 1.21 7.72 -6.73
N ASP A 13 1.66 6.48 -6.51
CA ASP A 13 2.62 5.78 -7.36
C ASP A 13 2.48 4.27 -7.20
N ILE A 14 2.58 3.54 -8.31
CA ILE A 14 2.69 2.08 -8.34
C ILE A 14 3.94 1.77 -9.17
N SER A 15 4.96 1.22 -8.51
CA SER A 15 6.27 0.98 -9.11
C SER A 15 6.60 -0.51 -9.11
N ASP A 16 7.00 -1.04 -10.28
CA ASP A 16 7.61 -2.36 -10.40
C ASP A 16 9.14 -2.27 -10.20
N ASN A 17 9.73 -3.19 -9.44
CA ASN A 17 11.18 -3.35 -9.46
C ASN A 17 11.57 -4.36 -10.54
N ILE A 18 12.30 -3.90 -11.57
CA ILE A 18 12.66 -4.69 -12.76
C ILE A 18 13.52 -5.93 -12.42
N ASN A 19 14.10 -6.00 -11.21
CA ASN A 19 14.98 -7.07 -10.78
C ASN A 19 14.41 -8.00 -9.69
N GLU A 20 13.25 -7.70 -9.09
CA GLU A 20 12.71 -8.50 -7.97
C GLU A 20 11.17 -8.58 -8.00
N GLU A 21 10.64 -9.70 -7.50
CA GLU A 21 9.23 -10.16 -7.51
C GLU A 21 8.24 -9.28 -6.71
N TYR A 22 8.62 -8.05 -6.36
CA TYR A 22 7.88 -7.20 -5.42
C TYR A 22 7.51 -5.86 -6.06
N LYS A 23 6.22 -5.53 -6.00
CA LYS A 23 5.69 -4.22 -6.39
C LYS A 23 5.69 -3.29 -5.18
N PHE A 24 5.85 -1.99 -5.42
CA PHE A 24 5.68 -0.98 -4.39
C PHE A 24 4.47 -0.13 -4.69
N ILE A 25 3.65 0.09 -3.66
CA ILE A 25 2.48 0.97 -3.74
C ILE A 25 2.74 2.12 -2.79
N THR A 26 2.83 3.34 -3.31
CA THR A 26 3.03 4.53 -2.47
C THR A 26 1.69 5.20 -2.25
N ILE A 27 1.31 5.36 -0.98
CA ILE A 27 0.12 6.12 -0.58
C ILE A 27 0.50 7.44 0.08
N ALA A 28 -0.35 8.44 -0.06
CA ALA A 28 -0.22 9.74 0.57
C ALA A 28 -1.46 10.07 1.39
N LYS A 29 -1.28 10.55 2.63
CA LYS A 29 -2.39 11.14 3.39
C LYS A 29 -2.79 12.50 2.83
N ILE A 30 -1.81 13.27 2.35
CA ILE A 30 -2.00 14.55 1.66
C ILE A 30 -1.23 14.46 0.34
N PRO A 31 -1.91 14.27 -0.81
CA PRO A 31 -1.25 14.21 -2.11
C PRO A 31 -0.41 15.47 -2.37
N GLY A 32 0.84 15.29 -2.82
CA GLY A 32 1.79 16.39 -3.03
C GLY A 32 2.67 16.73 -1.82
N ASP A 33 2.34 16.25 -0.61
CA ASP A 33 3.22 16.33 0.56
C ASP A 33 3.96 15.01 0.78
N ILE A 34 5.21 14.96 0.33
CA ILE A 34 6.08 13.77 0.40
C ILE A 34 6.32 13.27 1.83
N TYR A 35 6.15 14.10 2.85
CA TYR A 35 6.31 13.69 4.25
C TYR A 35 5.11 12.90 4.77
N THR A 36 4.00 12.91 4.03
CA THR A 36 2.81 12.11 4.33
C THR A 36 2.78 10.78 3.58
N TYR A 37 3.83 10.50 2.80
CA TYR A 37 3.87 9.31 1.97
C TYR A 37 4.25 8.10 2.81
N THR A 38 3.69 6.94 2.47
CA THR A 38 4.08 5.64 3.01
C THR A 38 4.18 4.68 1.85
N ARG A 39 5.29 3.95 1.77
CA ARG A 39 5.54 2.99 0.70
C ARG A 39 5.26 1.58 1.21
N LEU A 40 4.23 0.97 0.63
CA LEU A 40 3.78 -0.36 0.94
C LEU A 40 4.53 -1.35 0.06
N VAL A 41 5.14 -2.35 0.69
CA VAL A 41 5.81 -3.45 0.00
C VAL A 41 4.78 -4.54 -0.23
N TYR A 42 4.32 -4.67 -1.48
CA TYR A 42 3.35 -5.67 -1.90
C TYR A 42 4.03 -7.03 -2.08
N SER A 43 3.32 -8.09 -1.71
CA SER A 43 3.69 -9.48 -2.02
C SER A 43 2.50 -10.21 -2.62
N LYS A 44 2.74 -11.40 -3.19
CA LYS A 44 1.67 -12.28 -3.70
C LYS A 44 0.69 -12.76 -2.61
N GLU A 45 1.03 -12.59 -1.34
CA GLU A 45 0.17 -12.92 -0.20
C GLU A 45 -0.71 -11.74 0.23
N THR A 46 -0.48 -10.53 -0.30
CA THR A 46 -1.31 -9.36 -0.03
C THR A 46 -2.69 -9.55 -0.65
N ILE A 47 -3.72 -9.48 0.19
CA ILE A 47 -5.13 -9.53 -0.25
C ILE A 47 -5.57 -8.12 -0.61
N ILE A 48 -6.20 -7.95 -1.78
CA ILE A 48 -6.72 -6.66 -2.24
C ILE A 48 -8.22 -6.81 -2.45
N LEU A 49 -8.99 -5.94 -1.79
CA LEU A 49 -10.45 -5.97 -1.79
C LEU A 49 -11.00 -4.68 -2.39
N ASP A 50 -11.99 -4.80 -3.26
CA ASP A 50 -12.78 -3.67 -3.73
C ASP A 50 -13.81 -3.19 -2.67
N CYS A 51 -14.61 -2.19 -3.02
CA CYS A 51 -15.63 -1.63 -2.13
C CYS A 51 -16.79 -2.59 -1.82
N GLU A 52 -16.95 -3.68 -2.58
CA GLU A 52 -17.91 -4.76 -2.36
C GLU A 52 -17.29 -5.96 -1.62
N TYR A 53 -16.05 -5.83 -1.13
CA TYR A 53 -15.26 -6.89 -0.48
C TYR A 53 -14.96 -8.09 -1.40
N LYS A 54 -14.95 -7.87 -2.71
CA LYS A 54 -14.49 -8.86 -3.67
C LYS A 54 -12.98 -8.72 -3.84
N GLU A 55 -12.29 -9.86 -3.87
CA GLU A 55 -10.86 -9.90 -4.13
C GLU A 55 -10.57 -9.52 -5.59
N ILE A 56 -9.65 -8.57 -5.77
CA ILE A 56 -9.23 -8.02 -7.07
C ILE A 56 -7.71 -8.15 -7.24
N SER A 57 -7.23 -8.07 -8.48
CA SER A 57 -5.79 -8.08 -8.77
C SER A 57 -5.13 -6.74 -8.42
N ILE A 58 -3.81 -6.78 -8.18
CA ILE A 58 -2.98 -5.58 -8.06
C ILE A 58 -3.04 -4.69 -9.31
N ASP A 59 -3.27 -5.29 -10.47
CA ASP A 59 -3.36 -4.57 -11.74
C ASP A 59 -4.68 -3.80 -11.89
N GLU A 60 -5.65 -4.02 -10.99
CA GLU A 60 -6.89 -3.28 -10.92
C GLU A 60 -6.79 -2.04 -10.01
N LEU A 61 -5.68 -1.89 -9.26
CA LEU A 61 -5.41 -0.66 -8.50
C LEU A 61 -4.96 0.47 -9.42
N ASN A 62 -5.48 1.67 -9.16
CA ASN A 62 -5.17 2.86 -9.95
C ASN A 62 -4.56 3.97 -9.08
N ILE A 63 -3.70 4.78 -9.70
CA ILE A 63 -3.27 6.04 -9.11
C ILE A 63 -4.50 6.92 -8.92
N GLY A 64 -4.68 7.45 -7.72
CA GLY A 64 -5.86 8.21 -7.31
C GLY A 64 -6.86 7.43 -6.45
N ASP A 65 -6.74 6.11 -6.36
CA ASP A 65 -7.61 5.31 -5.49
C ASP A 65 -7.36 5.64 -4.02
N THR A 66 -8.43 5.77 -3.24
CA THR A 66 -8.33 5.88 -1.78
C THR A 66 -8.37 4.49 -1.18
N ILE A 67 -7.38 4.15 -0.36
CA ILE A 67 -7.29 2.83 0.25
C ILE A 67 -7.12 2.88 1.76
N VAL A 68 -7.50 1.80 2.41
CA VAL A 68 -7.05 1.43 3.75
C VAL A 68 -6.06 0.29 3.61
N ALA A 69 -4.82 0.52 4.03
CA ALA A 69 -3.75 -0.47 3.98
C ALA A 69 -3.45 -0.99 5.38
N PHE A 70 -3.66 -2.28 5.62
CA PHE A 70 -3.27 -2.97 6.84
C PHE A 70 -1.86 -3.54 6.67
N HIS A 71 -0.92 -3.09 7.50
CA HIS A 71 0.49 -3.34 7.32
C HIS A 71 1.19 -3.67 8.64
N SER A 72 2.44 -4.13 8.53
CA SER A 72 3.28 -4.44 9.68
C SER A 72 3.57 -3.19 10.53
N ASN A 73 3.70 -3.38 11.84
CA ASN A 73 4.28 -2.36 12.73
C ASN A 73 5.79 -2.18 12.49
N ALA A 74 6.46 -3.18 11.90
CA ALA A 74 7.86 -3.05 11.52
C ALA A 74 7.96 -2.23 10.23
N MET A 75 8.76 -1.15 10.29
CA MET A 75 8.96 -0.24 9.17
C MET A 75 10.44 0.07 8.98
N THR A 76 10.87 0.22 7.73
CA THR A 76 12.20 0.72 7.39
C THR A 76 12.22 2.24 7.48
N MET A 77 13.08 2.79 8.33
CA MET A 77 13.26 4.25 8.50
C MET A 77 13.87 4.86 7.22
N SER A 78 13.02 5.39 6.36
CA SER A 78 13.36 6.03 5.08
C SER A 78 12.35 7.14 4.78
N ILE A 79 12.56 7.88 3.69
CA ILE A 79 11.64 8.93 3.24
C ILE A 79 11.23 8.59 1.79
N PRO A 80 10.00 8.09 1.55
CA PRO A 80 8.99 7.75 2.55
C PRO A 80 9.32 6.48 3.35
N PRO A 81 8.76 6.30 4.57
CA PRO A 81 8.89 5.06 5.33
C PRO A 81 8.30 3.88 4.56
N GLN A 82 8.89 2.69 4.72
CA GLN A 82 8.47 1.48 4.00
C GLN A 82 8.01 0.37 4.95
N THR A 83 6.98 -0.38 4.58
CA THR A 83 6.44 -1.47 5.40
C THR A 83 5.72 -2.52 4.56
N SER A 84 5.73 -3.78 5.00
CA SER A 84 5.00 -4.87 4.35
C SER A 84 3.49 -4.72 4.56
N VAL A 85 2.72 -4.82 3.48
CA VAL A 85 1.25 -4.74 3.51
C VAL A 85 0.62 -6.13 3.40
N PHE A 86 -0.41 -6.39 4.21
CA PHE A 86 -1.12 -7.66 4.25
C PHE A 86 -2.48 -7.57 3.56
N ILE A 87 -3.19 -6.45 3.76
CA ILE A 87 -4.53 -6.24 3.20
C ILE A 87 -4.62 -4.81 2.68
N ILE A 88 -5.20 -4.65 1.49
CA ILE A 88 -5.57 -3.37 0.91
C ILE A 88 -7.07 -3.38 0.66
N GLU A 89 -7.79 -2.40 1.20
CA GLU A 89 -9.21 -2.17 0.89
C GLU A 89 -9.36 -0.88 0.09
N VAL A 90 -9.88 -0.97 -1.12
CA VAL A 90 -10.24 0.21 -1.95
C VAL A 90 -11.57 0.79 -1.45
N LYS A 91 -11.65 2.13 -1.39
CA LYS A 91 -12.83 2.88 -0.91
C LYS A 91 -13.54 3.62 -2.03
#